data_AF-B7FHR9-F1
#
_entry.id   AF-B7FHR9-F1
#
_cell.length_a   1.000
_cell.length_b   1.000
_cell.length_c   1.000
_cell.angle_alpha   90.00
_cell.angle_beta   90.00
_cell.angle_gamma   90.00
#
_symmetry.space_group_name_H-M   'P 1'
#
loop_
_entity.id
_entity.type
_entity.pdbx_description
1 polymer ?
#
loop_
_entity_poly.entity_id
_entity_poly.type
_entity_poly.pdbx_seq_one_letter_code
_entity_poly.pdbx_strand_id
1 'polypeptide(L)'
;MIILNLLKLVVKPLWSFSHRKLIAVSFCMDLTQRKDLITFVLGRMYDFHVYDLVEVGIENFRGMESFDYDKKIAPKEGSKPFMAFIGEGFESVNELKQLKEVLLDLFRGEVVENLNLAGVDRAYVCTALSPTKVFFTHCALRLKKFGTVVPRMELVEVGPSMDMVIRRHRPPNESVMKEAMKTSRDKPKKKEKNVKKDPLQGKIGNVYIPDQKIGEMVLPNKSKGVKRERREAKQQKHGSDEHASKKQKDESS
;
A
#
# COMPACT_ATOMS: atom_id res chain seq x y z
N MET A 1 19.66 -10.54 33.39
CA MET A 1 20.59 -9.52 32.85
C MET A 1 20.53 -9.37 31.32
N ILE A 2 20.26 -10.44 30.56
CA ILE A 2 20.16 -10.39 29.07
C ILE A 2 18.87 -9.71 28.59
N ILE A 3 17.74 -9.91 29.29
CA ILE A 3 16.46 -9.24 29.00
C ILE A 3 16.57 -7.71 29.22
N LEU A 4 17.40 -7.28 30.18
CA LEU A 4 17.67 -5.86 30.45
C LEU A 4 18.49 -5.20 29.34
N ASN A 5 19.35 -5.94 28.63
CA ASN A 5 20.11 -5.42 27.50
C ASN A 5 19.28 -5.31 26.22
N LEU A 6 18.27 -6.17 26.02
CA LEU A 6 17.24 -5.94 24.99
C LEU A 6 16.38 -4.71 25.32
N LEU A 7 16.08 -4.47 26.60
CA LEU A 7 15.31 -3.31 27.07
C LEU A 7 16.08 -1.98 26.98
N LYS A 8 17.41 -1.98 27.18
CA LYS A 8 18.26 -0.77 27.08
C LYS A 8 18.35 -0.20 25.67
N LEU A 9 17.98 -0.96 24.64
CA LEU A 9 17.94 -0.49 23.26
C LEU A 9 16.62 0.22 22.88
N VAL A 10 15.57 0.07 23.68
CA VAL A 10 14.23 0.61 23.38
C VAL A 10 14.00 1.97 24.06
N VAL A 11 14.74 2.30 25.13
CA VAL A 11 14.65 3.62 25.78
C VAL A 11 15.81 4.51 25.31
N LYS A 12 15.78 4.92 24.04
CA LYS A 12 16.52 6.11 23.61
C LYS A 12 15.59 7.32 23.78
N PRO A 13 15.95 8.34 24.57
CA PRO A 13 15.22 9.60 24.59
C PRO A 13 15.60 10.36 23.31
N LEU A 14 15.02 9.97 22.17
CA LEU A 14 15.07 10.80 20.97
C LEU A 14 14.02 11.91 21.13
N TRP A 15 14.36 12.89 21.97
CA TRP A 15 13.53 14.04 22.37
C TRP A 15 13.33 15.08 21.24
N SER A 16 13.46 14.67 19.99
CA SER A 16 13.29 15.54 18.84
C SER A 16 12.84 14.72 17.65
N PHE A 17 11.53 14.48 17.52
CA PHE A 17 10.88 14.46 16.20
C PHE A 17 9.35 14.48 16.32
N SER A 18 8.76 15.65 16.07
CA SER A 18 7.32 15.87 15.77
C SER A 18 6.34 15.60 16.92
N HIS A 19 5.73 16.67 17.44
CA HIS A 19 4.70 16.71 18.51
C HIS A 19 3.36 15.99 18.20
N ARG A 20 3.32 15.11 17.18
CA ARG A 20 2.12 14.41 16.72
C ARG A 20 2.42 12.99 16.21
N LYS A 21 3.50 12.39 16.70
CA LYS A 21 3.78 10.98 16.41
C LYS A 21 3.34 10.17 17.62
N LEU A 22 2.64 9.08 17.34
CA LEU A 22 2.37 8.02 18.30
C LEU A 22 3.72 7.62 18.92
N ILE A 23 3.88 7.85 20.22
CA ILE A 23 5.09 7.43 20.93
C ILE A 23 4.75 6.07 21.50
N ALA A 24 5.32 5.00 20.94
CA ALA A 24 5.29 3.69 21.57
C ALA A 24 6.13 3.75 22.85
N VAL A 25 5.51 4.12 23.97
CA VAL A 25 6.14 4.01 25.29
C VAL A 25 5.82 2.63 25.81
N SER A 26 6.72 1.68 25.56
CA SER A 26 6.64 0.35 26.15
C SER A 26 6.95 0.45 27.65
N PHE A 27 5.92 0.52 28.48
CA PHE A 27 6.05 0.32 29.93
C PHE A 27 6.12 -1.18 30.24
N CYS A 28 7.32 -1.74 30.21
CA CYS A 28 7.53 -3.11 30.71
C CYS A 28 7.48 -3.09 32.25
N MET A 29 6.29 -3.29 32.83
CA MET A 29 6.15 -3.59 34.25
C MET A 29 6.07 -5.10 34.46
N ASP A 30 7.13 -5.69 35.00
CA ASP A 30 7.11 -7.08 35.46
C ASP A 30 6.24 -7.18 36.72
N LEU A 31 5.00 -7.66 36.56
CA LEU A 31 4.08 -7.93 37.67
C LEU A 31 4.11 -9.44 37.99
N THR A 32 5.16 -9.90 38.66
CA THR A 32 5.28 -11.29 39.16
C THR A 32 4.40 -11.47 40.39
N GLN A 33 3.09 -11.64 40.22
CA GLN A 33 2.17 -11.90 41.35
C GLN A 33 2.00 -13.37 41.71
N ARG A 34 2.34 -14.31 40.82
CA ARG A 34 2.47 -15.75 41.12
C ARG A 34 3.62 -16.34 40.31
N LYS A 35 4.33 -17.29 40.92
CA LYS A 35 5.47 -18.01 40.34
C LYS A 35 5.14 -18.46 38.91
N ASP A 36 6.07 -18.17 37.99
CA ASP A 36 6.26 -18.81 36.68
C ASP A 36 5.74 -18.11 35.40
N LEU A 37 5.15 -16.91 35.43
CA LEU A 37 4.71 -16.21 34.20
C LEU A 37 5.15 -14.74 34.16
N ILE A 38 6.08 -14.42 33.24
CA ILE A 38 6.49 -13.03 32.94
C ILE A 38 5.35 -12.37 32.16
N THR A 39 4.95 -11.16 32.55
CA THR A 39 3.89 -10.40 31.86
C THR A 39 4.45 -9.06 31.39
N PHE A 40 4.34 -8.79 30.11
CA PHE A 40 4.67 -7.52 29.49
C PHE A 40 3.42 -6.71 29.24
N VAL A 41 3.50 -5.40 29.50
CA VAL A 41 2.44 -4.46 29.12
C VAL A 41 3.01 -3.58 28.00
N LEU A 42 2.43 -3.70 26.81
CA LEU A 42 2.79 -2.90 25.66
C LEU A 42 1.71 -1.84 25.46
N GLY A 43 2.11 -0.58 25.29
CA GLY A 43 1.16 0.49 25.04
C GLY A 43 1.73 1.57 24.13
N ARG A 44 0.83 2.27 23.45
CA ARG A 44 1.16 3.45 22.66
C ARG A 44 0.55 4.67 23.34
N MET A 45 1.25 5.79 23.25
CA MET A 45 0.78 7.08 23.74
C MET A 45 0.55 8.00 22.56
N TYR A 46 -0.54 8.76 22.64
CA TYR A 46 -0.86 9.83 21.69
C TYR A 46 -1.09 11.11 22.49
N ASP A 47 -0.30 12.14 22.19
CA ASP A 47 -0.35 13.44 22.88
C ASP A 47 -0.34 13.32 24.41
N PHE A 48 0.63 12.55 24.94
CA PHE A 48 0.81 12.23 26.36
C PHE A 48 -0.35 11.46 27.04
N HIS A 49 -1.38 11.07 26.29
CA HIS A 49 -2.46 10.22 26.77
C HIS A 49 -2.25 8.78 26.31
N VAL A 50 -2.70 7.83 27.14
CA VAL A 50 -2.69 6.41 26.77
C VAL A 50 -3.64 6.19 25.60
N TYR A 51 -3.10 5.76 24.48
CA TYR A 51 -3.87 5.47 23.27
C TYR A 51 -4.41 4.04 23.35
N ASP A 52 -3.53 3.07 23.53
CA ASP A 52 -3.88 1.67 23.59
C ASP A 52 -2.94 0.87 24.51
N LEU A 53 -3.43 -0.23 25.08
CA LEU A 53 -2.68 -1.10 25.98
C LEU A 53 -2.96 -2.57 25.67
N VAL A 54 -1.93 -3.40 25.69
CA VAL A 54 -2.01 -4.85 25.53
C VAL A 54 -1.10 -5.51 26.56
N GLU A 55 -1.69 -6.35 27.41
CA GLU A 55 -0.97 -7.21 28.33
C GLU A 55 -0.68 -8.56 27.65
N VAL A 56 0.58 -8.92 27.58
CA VAL A 56 1.10 -10.13 26.95
C VAL A 56 1.84 -10.95 28.01
N GLY A 57 1.36 -12.14 28.32
CA GLY A 57 2.11 -13.13 29.07
C GLY A 57 3.15 -13.80 28.18
N ILE A 58 4.35 -14.07 28.70
CA ILE A 58 5.37 -14.85 28.01
C ILE A 58 5.41 -16.24 28.61
N GLU A 59 5.22 -17.23 27.74
CA GLU A 59 5.47 -18.64 27.99
C GLU A 59 6.73 -19.08 27.21
N ASN A 60 7.41 -20.12 27.69
CA ASN A 60 8.53 -20.78 27.00
C ASN A 60 9.62 -19.85 26.43
N PHE A 61 10.13 -18.91 27.24
CA PHE A 61 11.20 -18.02 26.79
C PHE A 61 12.52 -18.78 26.57
N ARG A 62 13.02 -18.74 25.34
CA ARG A 62 14.34 -19.25 24.96
C ARG A 62 15.24 -18.07 24.58
N GLY A 63 16.27 -17.82 25.39
CA GLY A 63 17.21 -16.71 25.20
C GLY A 63 18.22 -16.97 24.08
N MET A 64 18.85 -15.90 23.56
CA MET A 64 19.85 -15.97 22.48
C MET A 64 21.03 -16.90 22.78
N GLU A 65 21.43 -17.02 24.05
CA GLU A 65 22.56 -17.87 24.47
C GLU A 65 22.31 -19.35 24.28
N SER A 66 21.04 -19.76 24.24
CA SER A 66 20.67 -21.18 24.10
C SER A 66 20.55 -21.63 22.64
N PHE A 67 20.76 -20.73 21.68
CA PHE A 67 20.74 -21.06 20.25
C PHE A 67 22.15 -21.24 19.73
N ASP A 68 22.41 -22.41 19.16
CA ASP A 68 23.65 -22.69 18.45
C ASP A 68 23.51 -22.25 16.99
N TYR A 69 24.24 -21.22 16.60
CA TYR A 69 24.27 -20.72 15.22
C TYR A 69 25.66 -20.19 14.84
N ASP A 70 25.92 -20.12 13.53
CA ASP A 70 27.16 -19.55 13.00
C ASP A 70 27.22 -18.05 13.33
N LYS A 71 28.18 -17.64 14.17
CA LYS A 71 28.40 -16.22 14.56
C LYS A 71 28.60 -15.27 13.37
N LYS A 72 28.99 -15.78 12.20
CA LYS A 72 29.11 -15.00 10.95
C LYS A 72 27.76 -14.53 10.40
N ILE A 73 26.69 -15.24 10.73
CA ILE A 73 25.30 -14.96 10.32
C ILE A 73 24.60 -14.13 11.41
N ALA A 74 25.29 -13.79 12.50
CA ALA A 74 24.73 -12.98 13.58
C ALA A 74 24.21 -11.64 13.03
N PRO A 75 22.96 -11.27 13.32
CA PRO A 75 22.41 -10.01 12.87
C PRO A 75 23.17 -8.78 13.40
N LYS A 76 23.54 -7.86 12.50
CA LYS A 76 24.25 -6.62 12.87
C LYS A 76 23.37 -5.66 13.64
N GLU A 77 23.85 -5.14 14.76
CA GLU A 77 23.12 -4.16 15.56
C GLU A 77 22.71 -2.94 14.72
N GLY A 78 21.47 -2.47 14.90
CA GLY A 78 20.94 -1.32 14.15
C GLY A 78 20.44 -1.63 12.73
N SER A 79 20.58 -2.87 12.23
CA SER A 79 19.96 -3.28 10.96
C SER A 79 18.44 -3.26 11.06
N LYS A 80 17.75 -2.81 10.00
CA LYS A 80 16.29 -2.79 9.97
C LYS A 80 15.72 -4.22 9.88
N PRO A 81 14.90 -4.67 10.84
CA PRO A 81 14.34 -6.01 10.79
C PRO A 81 13.19 -6.10 9.77
N PHE A 82 13.09 -7.25 9.11
CA PHE A 82 11.82 -7.64 8.49
C PHE A 82 10.88 -8.22 9.53
N MET A 83 9.58 -8.09 9.28
CA MET A 83 8.54 -8.66 10.13
C MET A 83 7.59 -9.47 9.25
N ALA A 84 7.41 -10.74 9.59
CA ALA A 84 6.46 -11.64 8.96
C ALA A 84 5.38 -12.01 9.97
N PHE A 85 4.12 -11.75 9.63
CA PHE A 85 2.97 -12.18 10.41
C PHE A 85 2.29 -13.32 9.66
N ILE A 86 2.26 -14.50 10.27
CA ILE A 86 1.74 -15.73 9.69
C ILE A 86 0.49 -16.14 10.46
N GLY A 87 -0.62 -16.34 9.74
CA GLY A 87 -1.90 -16.79 10.30
C GLY A 87 -3.02 -15.77 10.16
N GLU A 88 -4.23 -16.26 9.89
CA GLU A 88 -5.44 -15.45 9.68
C GLU A 88 -5.89 -14.70 10.94
N GLY A 89 -5.51 -15.20 12.13
CA GLY A 89 -5.86 -14.59 13.41
C GLY A 89 -5.47 -13.11 13.51
N PHE A 90 -4.40 -12.69 12.84
CA PHE A 90 -3.97 -11.29 12.82
C PHE A 90 -4.90 -10.33 12.06
N GLU A 91 -5.82 -10.86 11.25
CA GLU A 91 -6.78 -10.08 10.47
C GLU A 91 -8.21 -10.23 11.01
N SER A 92 -8.54 -11.43 11.52
CA SER A 92 -9.88 -11.75 12.03
C SER A 92 -10.11 -11.33 13.49
N VAL A 93 -9.11 -11.50 14.36
CA VAL A 93 -9.24 -11.28 15.81
C VAL A 93 -8.70 -9.89 16.18
N ASN A 94 -9.53 -9.07 16.82
CA ASN A 94 -9.19 -7.68 17.16
C ASN A 94 -7.97 -7.58 18.09
N GLU A 95 -7.84 -8.52 19.03
CA GLU A 95 -6.72 -8.60 19.96
C GLU A 95 -5.38 -8.80 19.25
N LEU A 96 -5.34 -9.76 18.32
CA LEU A 96 -4.15 -10.06 17.53
C LEU A 96 -3.84 -8.94 16.55
N LYS A 97 -4.86 -8.29 15.99
CA LYS A 97 -4.70 -7.12 15.14
C LYS A 97 -4.06 -5.96 15.90
N GLN A 98 -4.53 -5.68 17.13
CA GLN A 98 -3.95 -4.67 17.99
C GLN A 98 -2.49 -5.01 18.34
N LEU A 99 -2.21 -6.25 18.72
CA LEU A 99 -0.84 -6.70 19.00
C LEU A 99 0.07 -6.53 17.76
N LYS A 100 -0.41 -6.89 16.57
CA LYS A 100 0.33 -6.69 15.30
C LYS A 100 0.68 -5.23 15.06
N GLU A 101 -0.27 -4.31 15.27
CA GLU A 101 -0.01 -2.87 15.13
C GLU A 101 1.03 -2.36 16.15
N VAL A 102 0.92 -2.79 17.40
CA VAL A 102 1.84 -2.39 18.47
C VAL A 102 3.26 -2.93 18.20
N LEU A 103 3.39 -4.19 17.80
CA LEU A 103 4.69 -4.78 17.46
C LEU A 103 5.30 -4.14 16.22
N LEU A 104 4.50 -3.85 15.20
CA LEU A 104 4.96 -3.13 14.01
C LEU A 104 5.53 -1.76 14.38
N ASP A 105 4.82 -0.99 15.21
CA ASP A 105 5.27 0.35 15.59
C ASP A 105 6.55 0.31 16.45
N LEU A 106 6.67 -0.70 17.34
CA LEU A 106 7.84 -0.90 18.18
C LEU A 106 9.11 -1.24 17.38
N PHE A 107 8.99 -2.13 16.39
CA PHE A 107 10.15 -2.62 15.61
C PHE A 107 10.37 -1.90 14.28
N ARG A 108 9.50 -0.96 13.89
CA ARG A 108 9.61 -0.22 12.63
C ARG A 108 10.88 0.63 12.54
N GLY A 109 11.29 1.23 13.66
CA GLY A 109 12.41 2.16 13.71
C GLY A 109 12.25 3.35 12.75
N GLU A 110 13.35 3.76 12.12
CA GLU A 110 13.35 4.87 11.17
C GLU A 110 12.70 4.51 9.82
N VAL A 111 11.93 5.45 9.28
CA VAL A 111 11.33 5.33 7.95
C VAL A 111 12.38 5.76 6.92
N VAL A 112 12.88 4.79 6.16
CA VAL A 112 13.91 4.99 5.15
C VAL A 112 13.34 4.63 3.78
N GLU A 113 13.64 5.42 2.75
CA GLU A 113 13.17 5.19 1.37
C GLU A 113 14.03 4.15 0.64
N ASN A 114 15.34 4.15 0.89
CA ASN A 114 16.31 3.25 0.26
C ASN A 114 16.96 2.34 1.31
N LEU A 115 17.01 1.04 1.05
CA LEU A 115 17.61 0.05 1.94
C LEU A 115 18.84 -0.57 1.29
N ASN A 116 19.95 -0.63 2.02
CA ASN A 116 21.14 -1.36 1.57
C ASN A 116 20.93 -2.86 1.78
N LEU A 117 21.21 -3.67 0.74
CA LEU A 117 21.13 -5.13 0.78
C LEU A 117 22.04 -5.73 1.87
N ALA A 118 23.17 -5.10 2.17
CA ALA A 118 24.10 -5.54 3.21
C ALA A 118 23.58 -5.32 4.66
N GLY A 119 22.45 -4.61 4.81
CA GLY A 119 21.76 -4.42 6.09
C GLY A 119 20.53 -5.32 6.25
N VAL A 120 20.29 -6.24 5.31
CA VAL A 120 19.17 -7.17 5.32
C VAL A 120 19.60 -8.48 5.97
N ASP A 121 19.63 -8.49 7.30
CA ASP A 121 20.27 -9.58 8.05
C ASP A 121 19.29 -10.35 8.95
N ARG A 122 18.14 -9.77 9.34
CA ARG A 122 17.21 -10.37 10.31
C ARG A 122 15.73 -10.24 9.95
N ALA A 123 14.95 -11.21 10.40
CA ALA A 123 13.50 -11.22 10.34
C ALA A 123 12.91 -11.68 11.68
N TYR A 124 11.92 -10.94 12.17
CA TYR A 124 11.02 -11.40 13.23
C TYR A 124 9.83 -12.10 12.60
N VAL A 125 9.55 -13.32 13.02
CA VAL A 125 8.42 -14.11 12.55
C VAL A 125 7.43 -14.25 13.71
N CYS A 126 6.23 -13.77 13.49
CA CYS A 126 5.10 -13.86 14.41
C CYS A 126 4.09 -14.83 13.83
N THR A 127 3.90 -15.98 14.45
CA THR A 127 2.95 -17.01 13.99
C THR A 127 1.78 -17.09 14.96
N ALA A 128 0.56 -16.86 14.48
CA ALA A 128 -0.65 -17.05 15.28
C ALA A 128 -0.98 -18.55 15.33
N LEU A 129 -0.86 -19.17 16.51
CA LEU A 129 -1.25 -20.57 16.73
C LEU A 129 -2.74 -20.66 17.10
N SER A 130 -3.21 -19.71 17.91
CA SER A 130 -4.55 -19.68 18.48
C SER A 130 -5.03 -18.23 18.52
N PRO A 131 -6.33 -17.97 18.73
CA PRO A 131 -6.83 -16.58 18.82
C PRO A 131 -6.14 -15.75 19.92
N THR A 132 -5.51 -16.39 20.90
CA THR A 132 -4.83 -15.74 22.02
C THR A 132 -3.33 -15.99 22.08
N LYS A 133 -2.78 -16.99 21.36
CA LYS A 133 -1.37 -17.39 21.44
C LYS A 133 -0.63 -17.12 20.14
N VAL A 134 0.51 -16.45 20.25
CA VAL A 134 1.40 -16.06 19.15
C VAL A 134 2.82 -16.51 19.46
N PHE A 135 3.43 -17.27 18.56
CA PHE A 135 4.86 -17.54 18.62
C PHE A 135 5.64 -16.36 18.04
N PHE A 136 6.62 -15.87 18.78
CA PHE A 136 7.56 -14.87 18.33
C PHE A 136 8.95 -15.50 18.20
N THR A 137 9.49 -15.52 16.98
CA THR A 137 10.83 -16.04 16.71
C THR A 137 11.68 -15.00 16.00
N HIS A 138 12.95 -14.93 16.39
CA HIS A 138 13.95 -14.11 15.72
C HIS A 138 14.88 -14.98 14.88
N CYS A 139 14.85 -14.74 13.57
CA CYS A 139 15.60 -15.47 12.59
C CYS A 139 16.61 -14.56 11.89
N ALA A 140 17.82 -15.06 11.68
CA ALA A 140 18.78 -14.46 10.77
C ALA A 140 18.58 -14.97 9.34
N LEU A 141 18.87 -14.09 8.38
CA LEU A 141 18.74 -14.36 6.95
C LEU A 141 20.08 -14.82 6.37
N ARG A 142 20.09 -16.02 5.80
CA ARG A 142 21.21 -16.55 5.02
C ARG A 142 20.85 -16.55 3.54
N LEU A 143 21.50 -15.67 2.79
CA LEU A 143 21.34 -15.60 1.34
C LEU A 143 22.33 -16.53 0.65
N LYS A 144 21.83 -17.60 0.01
CA LYS A 144 22.63 -18.49 -0.83
C LYS A 144 22.56 -18.03 -2.27
N LYS A 145 23.72 -17.99 -2.94
CA LYS A 145 23.80 -17.71 -4.38
C LYS A 145 22.99 -18.77 -5.13
N PHE A 146 22.13 -18.30 -6.02
CA PHE A 146 21.39 -19.12 -6.96
C PHE A 146 21.74 -18.65 -8.37
N GLY A 147 21.57 -19.50 -9.39
CA GLY A 147 21.92 -19.17 -10.78
C GLY A 147 21.05 -18.09 -11.43
N THR A 148 20.15 -17.44 -10.68
CA THR A 148 19.31 -16.34 -11.13
C THR A 148 19.64 -15.05 -10.36
N VAL A 149 19.00 -13.94 -10.74
CA VAL A 149 19.17 -12.63 -10.10
C VAL A 149 18.72 -12.63 -8.62
N VAL A 150 17.83 -13.54 -8.23
CA VAL A 150 17.28 -13.60 -6.86
C VAL A 150 17.96 -14.73 -6.07
N PRO A 151 18.63 -14.43 -4.93
CA PRO A 151 19.26 -15.45 -4.10
C PRO A 151 18.22 -16.28 -3.35
N ARG A 152 18.58 -17.53 -3.02
CA ARG A 152 17.75 -18.40 -2.18
C ARG A 152 17.89 -17.95 -0.72
N MET A 153 16.76 -17.69 -0.06
CA MET A 153 16.71 -17.27 1.34
C MET A 153 16.56 -18.49 2.24
N GLU A 154 17.45 -18.62 3.23
CA GLU A 154 17.34 -19.59 4.33
C GLU A 154 17.26 -18.84 5.66
N LEU A 155 16.38 -19.30 6.55
CA LEU A 155 16.20 -18.73 7.88
C LEU A 155 16.91 -19.61 8.89
N VAL A 156 17.72 -18.99 9.75
CA VAL A 156 18.39 -19.65 10.88
C VAL A 156 17.90 -18.98 12.15
N GLU A 157 17.39 -19.75 13.11
CA GLU A 157 16.94 -19.21 14.39
C GLU A 157 18.14 -18.77 15.23
N VAL A 158 18.14 -17.47 15.58
CA VAL A 158 19.19 -16.85 16.41
C VAL A 158 18.66 -16.52 17.80
N GLY A 159 17.33 -16.42 17.93
CA GLY A 159 16.65 -16.09 19.19
C GLY A 159 16.65 -14.59 19.48
N PRO A 160 15.81 -14.11 20.41
CA PRO A 160 14.97 -14.88 21.32
C PRO A 160 13.76 -15.53 20.63
N SER A 161 13.34 -16.69 21.15
CA SER A 161 12.07 -17.32 20.83
C SER A 161 11.19 -17.27 22.06
N MET A 162 9.93 -16.88 21.90
CA MET A 162 9.00 -16.80 23.03
C MET A 162 7.56 -16.99 22.58
N ASP A 163 6.73 -17.52 23.47
CA ASP A 163 5.32 -17.74 23.23
C ASP A 163 4.57 -16.59 23.90
N MET A 164 4.00 -15.70 23.11
CA MET A 164 3.22 -14.56 23.58
C MET A 164 1.75 -14.98 23.72
N VAL A 165 1.22 -14.88 24.93
CA VAL A 165 -0.19 -15.13 25.25
C VAL A 165 -0.86 -13.81 25.59
N ILE A 166 -1.81 -13.38 24.77
CA ILE A 166 -2.59 -12.17 25.04
C ILE A 166 -3.50 -12.41 26.23
N ARG A 167 -3.48 -11.47 27.19
CA ARG A 167 -4.32 -11.51 28.38
C ARG A 167 -5.40 -10.44 28.30
N ARG A 168 -5.06 -9.20 28.65
CA ARG A 168 -5.98 -8.06 28.62
C ARG A 168 -5.58 -7.13 27.49
N HIS A 169 -6.57 -6.53 26.86
CA HIS A 169 -6.33 -5.47 25.88
C HIS A 169 -7.33 -4.34 26.12
N ARG A 170 -6.86 -3.12 25.89
CA ARG A 170 -7.67 -1.91 25.90
C ARG A 170 -7.55 -1.29 24.51
N PRO A 171 -8.60 -1.36 23.67
CA PRO A 171 -8.58 -0.71 22.37
C PRO A 171 -8.66 0.82 22.53
N PRO A 172 -8.18 1.59 21.53
CA PRO A 172 -8.31 3.03 21.52
C PRO A 172 -9.76 3.47 21.27
N ASN A 173 -10.13 4.63 21.80
CA ASN A 173 -11.42 5.26 21.49
C ASN A 173 -11.45 5.71 20.02
N GLU A 174 -12.60 5.57 19.36
CA GLU A 174 -12.73 5.88 17.93
C GLU A 174 -12.42 7.35 17.56
N SER A 175 -12.74 8.30 18.44
CA SER A 175 -12.44 9.72 18.23
C SER A 175 -10.93 9.95 18.19
N VAL A 176 -10.22 9.47 19.21
CA VAL A 176 -8.76 9.56 19.31
C VAL A 176 -8.08 8.79 18.17
N MET A 177 -8.63 7.64 17.77
CA MET A 177 -8.13 6.88 16.63
C MET A 177 -8.23 7.66 15.31
N LYS A 178 -9.36 8.33 15.06
CA LYS A 178 -9.54 9.17 13.86
C LYS A 178 -8.57 10.36 13.84
N GLU A 179 -8.31 10.95 15.01
CA GLU A 179 -7.35 12.05 15.15
C GLU A 179 -5.91 11.57 14.94
N ALA A 180 -5.52 10.46 15.55
CA ALA A 180 -4.18 9.89 15.43
C ALA A 180 -3.86 9.41 14.01
N MET A 181 -4.86 8.86 13.30
CA MET A 181 -4.73 8.40 11.91
C MET A 181 -4.77 9.54 10.89
N LYS A 182 -4.91 10.79 11.33
CA LYS A 182 -4.91 11.95 10.44
C LYS A 182 -3.52 12.21 9.90
N THR A 183 -3.34 11.85 8.64
CA THR A 183 -2.09 12.10 7.93
C THR A 183 -1.81 13.59 7.72
N SER A 184 -0.53 13.94 7.56
CA SER A 184 -0.08 15.31 7.30
C SER A 184 -0.78 15.93 6.10
N ARG A 185 -0.91 17.27 6.14
CA ARG A 185 -1.54 18.06 5.09
C ARG A 185 -0.69 18.11 3.82
N ASP A 186 0.62 17.93 3.93
CA ASP A 186 1.59 18.01 2.83
C ASP A 186 1.70 16.72 1.99
N LYS A 187 0.67 15.88 2.01
CA LYS A 187 0.60 14.72 1.12
C LYS A 187 0.68 15.18 -0.34
N PRO A 188 1.38 14.42 -1.21
CA PRO A 188 1.35 14.70 -2.63
C PRO A 188 -0.10 14.73 -3.10
N LYS A 189 -0.51 15.86 -3.71
CA LYS A 189 -1.87 16.08 -4.18
C LYS A 189 -2.31 14.88 -5.03
N LYS A 190 -3.53 14.39 -4.80
CA LYS A 190 -4.10 13.30 -5.59
C LYS A 190 -3.97 13.66 -7.08
N LYS A 191 -3.64 12.67 -7.90
CA LYS A 191 -3.53 12.87 -9.35
C LYS A 191 -4.86 13.42 -9.88
N GLU A 192 -4.82 14.62 -10.44
CA GLU A 192 -5.97 15.22 -11.10
C GLU A 192 -6.25 14.42 -12.37
N LYS A 193 -7.52 14.02 -12.57
CA LYS A 193 -7.93 13.23 -13.74
C LYS A 193 -7.57 14.01 -15.00
N ASN A 194 -7.05 13.30 -16.01
CA ASN A 194 -6.64 13.85 -17.30
C ASN A 194 -5.45 14.82 -17.27
N VAL A 195 -4.79 15.02 -16.13
CA VAL A 195 -3.58 15.87 -16.03
C VAL A 195 -2.37 14.99 -15.73
N LYS A 196 -1.38 15.02 -16.62
CA LYS A 196 -0.07 14.40 -16.44
C LYS A 196 0.97 15.49 -16.19
N LYS A 197 1.95 15.20 -15.35
CA LYS A 197 3.13 16.06 -15.17
C LYS A 197 4.30 15.34 -15.86
N ASP A 198 4.72 15.88 -16.99
CA ASP A 198 5.91 15.45 -17.70
C ASP A 198 7.11 16.24 -17.15
N PRO A 199 8.23 15.59 -16.77
CA PRO A 199 9.44 16.28 -16.33
C PRO A 199 10.00 17.26 -17.37
N LEU A 200 9.75 17.05 -18.67
CA LEU A 200 10.26 17.90 -19.73
C LEU A 200 9.25 18.99 -20.15
N GLN A 201 8.01 18.59 -20.42
CA GLN A 201 6.97 19.46 -21.01
C GLN A 201 6.05 20.13 -19.96
N GLY A 202 6.22 19.84 -18.67
CA GLY A 202 5.40 20.41 -17.62
C GLY A 202 4.03 19.75 -17.49
N LYS A 203 2.96 20.53 -17.29
CA LYS A 203 1.61 19.99 -17.11
C LYS A 203 0.93 19.76 -18.46
N ILE A 204 0.63 18.50 -18.77
CA ILE A 204 -0.08 18.09 -19.99
C ILE A 204 -1.49 17.66 -19.62
N GLY A 205 -2.50 18.25 -20.27
CA GLY A 205 -3.90 17.85 -20.15
C GLY A 205 -4.33 16.99 -21.34
N ASN A 206 -4.86 15.80 -21.08
CA ASN A 206 -5.47 14.97 -22.12
C ASN A 206 -6.94 15.35 -22.31
N VAL A 207 -7.32 15.74 -23.52
CA VAL A 207 -8.73 15.95 -23.89
C VAL A 207 -9.21 14.74 -24.68
N TYR A 208 -10.24 14.07 -24.19
CA TYR A 208 -10.87 12.95 -24.90
C TYR A 208 -11.98 13.50 -25.78
N ILE A 209 -11.76 13.47 -27.10
CA ILE A 209 -12.77 13.87 -28.09
C ILE A 209 -13.67 12.64 -28.32
N PRO A 210 -14.99 12.75 -28.10
CA PRO A 210 -15.91 11.65 -28.42
C PRO A 210 -15.99 11.44 -29.94
N ASP A 211 -16.32 10.22 -30.36
CA ASP A 211 -16.48 9.88 -31.78
C ASP A 211 -17.52 10.80 -32.44
N GLN A 212 -17.07 11.58 -33.41
CA GLN A 212 -17.93 12.52 -34.14
C GLN A 212 -18.68 11.76 -35.24
N LYS A 213 -19.98 11.56 -35.04
CA LYS A 213 -20.88 10.94 -36.03
C LYS A 213 -21.25 11.92 -37.15
N ILE A 214 -20.31 12.20 -38.04
CA ILE A 214 -20.51 13.16 -39.14
C ILE A 214 -21.40 12.57 -40.25
N GLY A 215 -21.36 11.25 -40.46
CA GLY A 215 -22.11 10.56 -41.52
C GLY A 215 -23.63 10.48 -41.28
N GLU A 216 -24.08 10.49 -40.02
CA GLU A 216 -25.51 10.50 -39.66
C GLU A 216 -26.11 11.92 -39.73
N MET A 217 -25.29 12.96 -39.87
CA MET A 217 -25.73 14.35 -39.82
C MET A 217 -26.23 14.82 -41.18
N VAL A 218 -27.53 15.12 -41.28
CA VAL A 218 -28.10 15.73 -42.48
C VAL A 218 -27.49 17.12 -42.65
N LEU A 219 -26.86 17.37 -43.80
CA LEU A 219 -26.31 18.68 -44.12
C LEU A 219 -27.40 19.76 -44.01
N PRO A 220 -27.19 20.83 -43.23
CA PRO A 220 -28.20 21.86 -43.00
C PRO A 220 -28.56 22.62 -44.29
N ASN A 221 -27.66 22.66 -45.27
CA ASN A 221 -27.92 23.28 -46.56
C ASN A 221 -27.92 22.23 -47.69
N LYS A 222 -29.12 21.73 -48.02
CA LYS A 222 -29.36 20.97 -49.25
C LYS A 222 -29.54 21.94 -50.41
N SER A 223 -28.43 22.44 -50.96
CA SER A 223 -28.48 23.40 -52.05
C SER A 223 -29.23 22.81 -53.26
N LYS A 224 -30.10 23.61 -53.87
CA LYS A 224 -30.93 23.19 -55.02
C LYS A 224 -30.09 22.76 -56.24
N GLY A 225 -28.80 23.12 -56.28
CA GLY A 225 -27.87 22.77 -57.36
C GLY A 225 -27.32 21.34 -57.31
N VAL A 226 -27.37 20.67 -56.15
CA VAL A 226 -26.89 19.29 -55.98
C VAL A 226 -28.02 18.27 -56.20
N LYS A 227 -29.27 18.74 -56.31
CA LYS A 227 -30.42 17.86 -56.59
C LYS A 227 -30.33 17.27 -58.00
N ARG A 228 -30.25 15.93 -58.05
CA ARG A 228 -30.14 15.12 -59.26
C ARG A 228 -31.31 15.34 -60.23
N GLU A 229 -32.52 15.53 -59.70
CA GLU A 229 -33.74 15.86 -60.44
C GLU A 229 -33.55 17.01 -61.46
N ARG A 230 -32.78 18.05 -61.10
CA ARG A 230 -32.56 19.20 -61.98
C ARG A 230 -31.50 18.94 -63.06
N ARG A 231 -30.52 18.07 -62.78
CA ARG A 231 -29.52 17.64 -63.77
C ARG A 231 -30.16 16.71 -64.79
N GLU A 232 -31.01 15.80 -64.34
CA GLU A 232 -31.79 14.89 -65.19
C GLU A 232 -32.82 15.64 -66.02
N ALA A 233 -33.54 16.63 -65.45
CA ALA A 233 -34.44 17.49 -66.21
C ALA A 233 -33.74 18.36 -67.27
N LYS A 234 -32.48 18.77 -67.04
CA LYS A 234 -31.67 19.45 -68.06
C LYS A 234 -31.20 18.49 -69.17
N GLN A 235 -30.84 17.26 -68.83
CA GLN A 235 -30.44 16.24 -69.81
C GLN A 235 -31.64 15.78 -70.66
N GLN A 236 -32.82 15.61 -70.06
CA GLN A 236 -34.04 15.25 -70.80
C GLN A 236 -34.53 16.36 -71.74
N LYS A 237 -34.45 17.63 -71.33
CA LYS A 237 -34.78 18.76 -72.22
C LYS A 237 -33.82 18.90 -73.40
N HIS A 238 -32.54 18.56 -73.23
CA HIS A 238 -31.59 18.56 -74.33
C HIS A 238 -31.78 17.40 -75.31
N GLY A 239 -32.50 16.33 -74.94
CA GLY A 239 -32.80 15.20 -75.82
C GLY A 239 -34.12 15.29 -76.58
N SER A 240 -34.96 16.30 -76.31
CA SER A 240 -36.28 16.48 -76.94
C SER A 240 -36.35 17.62 -77.96
N ASP A 241 -35.30 18.43 -78.10
CA ASP A 241 -35.23 19.57 -79.03
C ASP A 241 -34.39 19.27 -80.30
N GLU A 242 -34.40 18.03 -80.78
CA GLU A 242 -34.05 17.70 -82.16
C GLU A 242 -35.21 16.92 -82.80
N HIS A 243 -35.77 17.47 -83.88
CA HIS A 243 -36.95 17.05 -84.66
C HIS A 243 -38.33 17.59 -84.26
N ALA A 244 -38.53 18.89 -84.48
CA ALA A 244 -39.80 19.39 -85.03
C ALA A 244 -39.52 20.28 -86.25
N SER A 245 -39.64 19.70 -87.44
CA SER A 245 -39.45 20.35 -88.74
C SER A 245 -40.62 21.29 -89.09
N LYS A 246 -40.30 22.48 -89.60
CA LYS A 246 -41.22 23.42 -90.24
C LYS A 246 -41.92 22.74 -91.44
N LYS A 247 -43.26 22.69 -91.45
CA LYS A 247 -44.06 22.51 -92.69
C LYS A 247 -44.44 23.89 -93.23
N GLN A 248 -43.99 24.21 -94.44
CA GLN A 248 -44.46 25.33 -95.24
C GLN A 248 -45.84 25.01 -95.85
N LYS A 249 -46.64 26.06 -96.01
CA LYS A 249 -47.96 26.11 -96.61
C LYS A 249 -47.78 26.61 -98.04
N ASP A 250 -48.22 25.85 -99.05
CA ASP A 250 -48.48 26.37 -100.40
C ASP A 250 -49.75 25.71 -100.97
N GLU A 251 -50.61 26.53 -101.56
CA GLU A 251 -51.98 26.23 -101.98
C GLU A 251 -52.07 25.70 -103.42
N SER A 252 -52.99 24.73 -103.57
CA SER A 252 -53.85 24.38 -104.73
C SER A 252 -53.25 24.09 -106.12
N SER A 253 -53.40 22.83 -106.56
CA SER A 253 -54.21 22.40 -107.73
C SER A 253 -54.10 20.90 -107.95
#